data_AF-A0A6I9NP22-F1
#
_entry.id   AF-A0A6I9NP22-F1
#
_cell.length_a   1.000
_cell.length_b   1.000
_cell.length_c   1.000
_cell.angle_alpha   90.00
_cell.angle_beta   90.00
_cell.angle_gamma   90.00
#
_symmetry.space_group_name_H-M   'P 1'
#
loop_
_entity.id
_entity.type
_entity.pdbx_description
1 polymer ?
#
loop_
_entity_poly.entity_id
_entity_poly.type
_entity_poly.pdbx_seq_one_letter_code
_entity_poly.pdbx_strand_id
1 'polypeptide(L)'
;MIGDRSLKSLLILKLLKSAQHSLTKLYLLFLSQAINLLPANTQIREIRVFLESVLEERAQRKRCNQVLKSLLQAEFLRVQEERIFHQQAKCVITEEKTCRVCKKKIGNR
;
A
#
# COMPACT_ATOMS: atom_id res chain seq x y z
N MET A 1 -2.02 -10.07 -22.70
CA MET A 1 -0.81 -9.66 -21.94
C MET A 1 -1.17 -8.77 -20.75
N ILE A 2 -1.68 -9.34 -19.64
CA ILE A 2 -2.27 -8.55 -18.52
C ILE A 2 -1.49 -8.68 -17.19
N GLY A 3 -0.45 -9.51 -17.12
CA GLY A 3 0.27 -9.82 -15.86
C GLY A 3 1.05 -8.66 -15.23
N ASP A 4 1.39 -7.61 -15.97
CA ASP A 4 2.41 -6.64 -15.53
C ASP A 4 1.92 -5.56 -14.56
N ARG A 5 0.64 -5.17 -14.64
CA ARG A 5 0.16 -3.98 -13.91
C ARG A 5 -0.19 -4.26 -12.44
N SER A 6 -0.71 -5.46 -12.11
CA SER A 6 -0.88 -5.90 -10.72
C SER A 6 0.45 -6.15 -10.02
N LEU A 7 1.49 -6.55 -10.77
CA LEU A 7 2.85 -6.70 -10.25
C LEU A 7 3.42 -5.36 -9.78
N LYS A 8 3.20 -4.26 -10.53
CA LYS A 8 3.63 -2.91 -10.12
C LYS A 8 2.98 -2.45 -8.82
N SER A 9 1.68 -2.68 -8.63
CA SER A 9 0.96 -2.30 -7.40
C SER A 9 1.39 -3.15 -6.20
N LEU A 10 1.60 -4.45 -6.42
CA LEU A 10 2.15 -5.35 -5.40
C LEU A 10 3.60 -4.98 -5.05
N LEU A 11 4.37 -4.52 -6.03
CA LEU A 11 5.72 -3.98 -5.82
C LEU A 11 5.68 -2.74 -4.94
N ILE A 12 4.77 -1.80 -5.21
CA ILE A 12 4.60 -0.56 -4.42
C ILE A 12 4.22 -0.91 -2.97
N LEU A 13 3.25 -1.80 -2.76
CA LEU A 13 2.87 -2.23 -1.41
C LEU A 13 3.99 -2.99 -0.68
N LYS A 14 4.77 -3.81 -1.40
CA LYS A 14 5.96 -4.47 -0.85
C LYS A 14 7.07 -3.46 -0.51
N LEU A 15 7.30 -2.48 -1.37
CA LEU A 15 8.28 -1.40 -1.18
C LEU A 15 7.89 -0.49 0.00
N LEU A 16 6.60 -0.18 0.17
CA LEU A 16 6.12 0.57 1.33
C LEU A 16 6.25 -0.25 2.62
N LYS A 17 5.95 -1.55 2.59
CA LYS A 17 6.17 -2.45 3.75
C LYS A 17 7.65 -2.55 4.11
N SER A 18 8.53 -2.73 3.13
CA SER A 18 9.98 -2.84 3.37
C SER A 18 10.56 -1.51 3.85
N ALA A 19 10.17 -0.39 3.24
CA ALA A 19 10.57 0.95 3.69
C ALA A 19 10.12 1.21 5.13
N GLN A 20 8.91 0.81 5.52
CA GLN A 20 8.41 0.99 6.89
C GLN A 20 9.17 0.11 7.90
N HIS A 21 9.51 -1.12 7.53
CA HIS A 21 10.35 -1.99 8.35
C HIS A 21 11.78 -1.43 8.52
N SER A 22 12.38 -0.95 7.43
CA SER A 22 13.71 -0.31 7.43
C SER A 22 13.72 0.98 8.26
N LEU A 23 12.69 1.80 8.15
CA LEU A 23 12.52 3.00 8.98
C LEU A 23 12.40 2.63 10.46
N THR A 24 11.64 1.59 10.80
CA THR A 24 11.50 1.14 12.20
C THR A 24 12.82 0.65 12.77
N LYS A 25 13.62 -0.07 11.97
CA LYS A 25 14.93 -0.60 12.35
C LYS A 25 15.99 0.49 12.51
N LEU A 26 16.06 1.43 11.56
CA LEU A 26 16.93 2.60 11.63
C LEU A 26 16.60 3.44 12.88
N TYR A 27 15.31 3.57 13.20
CA TYR A 27 14.86 4.33 14.36
C TYR A 27 15.26 3.70 15.70
N LEU A 28 15.18 2.37 15.82
CA LEU A 28 15.61 1.65 17.02
C LEU A 28 17.11 1.89 17.31
N LEU A 29 17.91 2.01 16.24
CA LEU A 29 19.34 2.33 16.30
C LEU A 29 19.59 3.76 16.84
N PHE A 30 18.77 4.73 16.43
CA PHE A 30 18.87 6.10 16.94
C PHE A 30 18.38 6.23 18.40
N LEU A 31 17.39 5.43 18.80
CA LEU A 31 16.91 5.44 20.19
C LEU A 31 17.97 4.93 21.16
N SER A 32 18.69 3.86 20.82
CA SER A 32 19.77 3.35 21.67
C SER A 32 20.93 4.34 21.76
N GLN A 33 21.25 5.04 20.67
CA GLN A 33 22.25 6.11 20.68
C GLN A 33 21.79 7.29 21.54
N ALA A 34 20.53 7.70 21.45
CA ALA A 34 19.99 8.81 22.23
C ALA A 34 19.99 8.54 23.74
N ILE A 35 19.74 7.30 24.16
CA ILE A 35 19.83 6.91 25.59
C ILE A 35 21.27 7.03 26.10
N ASN A 36 22.27 6.72 25.26
CA ASN A 36 23.69 6.86 25.63
C ASN A 36 24.16 8.33 25.72
N LEU A 37 23.38 9.28 25.20
CA LEU A 37 23.67 10.72 25.32
C LEU A 37 23.17 11.31 26.65
N LEU A 38 22.38 10.56 27.42
CA LEU A 38 21.90 11.01 28.72
C LEU A 38 23.07 10.96 29.73
N PRO A 39 23.23 11.99 30.57
CA PRO A 39 24.15 11.94 31.71
C PRO A 39 23.90 10.69 32.56
N ALA A 40 24.97 10.05 33.05
CA ALA A 40 24.90 8.76 33.76
C ALA A 40 24.04 8.80 35.04
N ASN A 41 23.79 9.99 35.59
CA ASN A 41 22.95 10.22 36.77
C ASN A 41 21.49 10.58 36.44
N THR A 42 21.12 10.62 35.16
CA THR A 42 19.74 10.93 34.75
C THR A 42 18.82 9.83 35.24
N GLN A 43 17.88 10.17 36.12
CA GLN A 43 16.88 9.23 36.58
C GLN A 43 15.77 9.13 35.54
N ILE A 44 15.28 7.92 35.30
CA ILE A 44 14.16 7.68 34.37
C ILE A 44 12.94 8.56 34.71
N ARG A 45 12.73 8.86 36.00
CA ARG A 45 11.64 9.72 36.47
C ARG A 45 11.73 11.15 35.94
N GLU A 46 12.94 11.67 35.71
CA GLU A 46 13.18 13.03 35.21
C GLU A 46 12.80 13.18 33.74
N ILE A 47 12.89 12.09 32.97
CA ILE A 47 12.57 12.08 31.53
C ILE A 47 11.23 11.39 31.22
N ARG A 48 10.50 10.92 32.24
CA ARG A 48 9.28 10.12 32.09
C ARG A 48 8.24 10.80 31.20
N VAL A 49 7.93 12.07 31.47
CA VAL A 49 6.91 12.83 30.73
C VAL A 49 7.28 12.97 29.25
N PHE A 50 8.57 13.17 28.96
CA PHE A 50 9.08 13.22 27.59
C PHE A 50 8.97 11.86 26.89
N LEU A 51 9.36 10.77 27.56
CA LEU A 51 9.24 9.43 26.99
C LEU A 51 7.77 9.07 26.73
N GLU A 52 6.87 9.39 27.66
CA GLU A 52 5.43 9.15 27.53
C GLU A 52 4.85 9.92 26.34
N SER A 53 5.16 11.21 26.18
CA SER A 53 4.65 12.00 25.06
C SER A 53 5.16 11.50 23.70
N VAL A 54 6.45 11.14 23.60
CA VAL A 54 7.04 10.58 22.38
C VAL A 54 6.42 9.23 22.04
N LEU A 55 6.21 8.37 23.04
CA LEU A 55 5.59 7.05 22.84
C LEU A 55 4.13 7.17 22.40
N GLU A 56 3.37 8.08 23.02
CA GLU A 56 1.97 8.33 22.70
C GLU A 56 1.81 8.90 21.29
N GLU A 57 2.63 9.90 20.92
CA GLU A 57 2.64 10.45 19.57
C GLU A 57 2.93 9.37 18.53
N ARG A 58 3.90 8.48 18.80
CA ARG A 58 4.22 7.37 17.90
C ARG A 58 3.12 6.34 17.83
N ALA A 59 2.51 5.99 18.95
CA ALA A 59 1.37 5.08 18.98
C ALA A 59 0.23 5.64 18.11
N GLN A 60 -0.03 6.94 18.22
CA GLN A 60 -1.03 7.62 17.41
C GLN A 60 -0.67 7.59 15.91
N ARG A 61 0.55 7.99 15.53
CA ARG A 61 1.02 7.91 14.14
C ARG A 61 0.94 6.49 13.58
N LYS A 62 1.27 5.47 14.37
CA LYS A 62 1.17 4.06 13.97
C LYS A 62 -0.29 3.66 13.70
N ARG A 63 -1.22 4.05 14.58
CA ARG A 63 -2.66 3.82 14.38
C ARG A 63 -3.16 4.50 13.10
N CYS A 64 -2.85 5.77 12.90
CA CYS A 64 -3.25 6.51 11.70
C CYS A 64 -2.70 5.87 10.41
N ASN A 65 -1.42 5.49 10.40
CA ASN A 65 -0.81 4.82 9.25
C ASN A 65 -1.45 3.46 8.96
N GLN A 66 -1.84 2.71 10.00
CA GLN A 66 -2.52 1.44 9.83
C GLN A 66 -3.90 1.63 9.20
N VAL A 67 -4.66 2.65 9.61
CA VAL A 67 -5.94 3.01 8.99
C VAL A 67 -5.74 3.39 7.52
N LEU A 68 -4.81 4.30 7.24
CA LEU A 68 -4.49 4.73 5.88
C LEU A 68 -4.13 3.56 4.96
N LYS A 69 -3.33 2.62 5.47
CA LYS A 69 -2.95 1.40 4.75
C LYS A 69 -4.17 0.52 4.42
N SER A 70 -5.09 0.34 5.37
CA SER A 70 -6.33 -0.40 5.13
C SER A 70 -7.20 0.27 4.07
N LEU A 71 -7.32 1.60 4.12
CA LEU A 71 -8.09 2.38 3.14
C LEU A 71 -7.50 2.28 1.73
N LEU A 72 -6.18 2.44 1.60
CA LEU A 72 -5.47 2.29 0.32
C LEU A 72 -5.63 0.87 -0.25
N GLN A 73 -5.56 -0.14 0.61
CA GLN A 73 -5.76 -1.53 0.21
C GLN A 73 -7.19 -1.76 -0.28
N ALA A 74 -8.20 -1.22 0.40
CA ALA A 74 -9.60 -1.35 0.00
C ALA A 74 -9.87 -0.67 -1.35
N GLU A 75 -9.36 0.55 -1.55
CA GLU A 75 -9.52 1.27 -2.82
C GLU A 75 -8.82 0.55 -3.98
N PHE A 76 -7.64 -0.01 -3.72
CA PHE A 76 -6.94 -0.81 -4.72
C PHE A 76 -7.76 -2.03 -5.16
N LEU A 77 -8.40 -2.73 -4.22
CA LEU A 77 -9.25 -3.89 -4.53
C LEU A 77 -10.50 -3.46 -5.31
N ARG A 78 -11.15 -2.37 -4.90
CA ARG A 78 -12.33 -1.81 -5.59
C ARG A 78 -12.02 -1.51 -7.07
N VAL A 79 -10.91 -0.83 -7.34
CA VAL A 79 -10.48 -0.49 -8.71
C VAL A 79 -10.14 -1.74 -9.51
N GLN A 80 -9.54 -2.76 -8.89
CA GLN A 80 -9.27 -4.05 -9.56
C GLN A 80 -10.57 -4.77 -9.95
N GLU A 81 -11.55 -4.82 -9.05
CA GLU A 81 -12.86 -5.43 -9.32
C GLU A 81 -13.59 -4.70 -10.45
N GLU A 82 -13.64 -3.37 -10.42
CA GLU A 82 -14.25 -2.54 -11.46
C GLU A 82 -13.58 -2.78 -12.82
N ARG A 83 -12.25 -2.83 -12.84
CA ARG A 83 -11.50 -3.15 -14.04
C ARG A 83 -11.84 -4.54 -14.57
N ILE A 84 -11.89 -5.55 -13.72
CA ILE A 84 -12.27 -6.92 -14.11
C ILE A 84 -13.69 -6.92 -14.68
N PHE A 85 -14.62 -6.21 -14.03
CA PHE A 85 -16.02 -6.11 -14.45
C PHE A 85 -16.19 -5.51 -15.85
N HIS A 86 -15.39 -4.51 -16.21
CA HIS A 86 -15.44 -3.93 -17.55
C HIS A 86 -14.65 -4.75 -18.59
N GLN A 87 -13.60 -5.44 -18.18
CA GLN A 87 -12.76 -6.26 -19.07
C GLN A 87 -13.31 -7.67 -19.33
N GLN A 88 -14.21 -8.18 -18.49
CA GLN A 88 -14.85 -9.48 -18.70
C GLN A 88 -15.87 -9.50 -19.86
N ALA A 89 -16.23 -8.34 -20.41
CA ALA A 89 -17.10 -8.24 -21.58
C ALA A 89 -16.44 -8.91 -22.80
N LYS A 90 -16.82 -10.16 -23.07
CA LYS A 90 -16.40 -10.89 -24.27
C LYS A 90 -17.34 -10.57 -25.43
N CYS A 91 -16.81 -10.00 -26.50
CA CYS A 91 -17.50 -10.06 -27.79
C CYS A 91 -17.38 -11.50 -28.31
N VAL A 92 -18.40 -12.33 -28.09
CA VAL A 92 -18.49 -13.64 -28.73
C VAL A 92 -18.75 -13.40 -30.21
N ILE A 93 -17.74 -13.48 -31.06
CA ILE A 93 -17.91 -13.33 -32.51
C ILE A 93 -18.55 -14.62 -33.02
N THR A 94 -19.85 -14.60 -33.31
CA THR A 94 -20.55 -15.67 -34.04
C THR A 94 -20.53 -15.35 -35.53
N GLU A 95 -20.71 -16.34 -36.40
CA GLU A 95 -20.67 -16.14 -37.87
C GLU A 95 -21.76 -15.18 -38.39
N GLU A 96 -22.79 -14.93 -37.59
CA GLU A 96 -23.85 -13.97 -37.89
C GLU A 96 -23.51 -12.53 -37.45
N LYS A 97 -22.45 -12.32 -36.67
CA LYS A 97 -22.11 -10.97 -36.18
C LYS A 97 -21.59 -10.10 -37.31
N THR A 98 -22.33 -9.02 -37.56
CA THR A 98 -21.94 -7.93 -38.47
C THR A 98 -21.47 -6.71 -37.68
N CYS A 99 -20.42 -6.06 -38.16
CA CYS A 99 -19.92 -4.82 -37.59
C CYS A 99 -20.96 -3.71 -37.69
N ARG A 100 -21.29 -3.06 -36.57
CA ARG A 100 -22.29 -1.97 -36.56
C ARG A 100 -21.85 -0.71 -37.32
N VAL A 101 -20.54 -0.56 -37.58
CA VAL A 101 -19.97 0.60 -38.27
C VAL A 101 -19.85 0.35 -39.78
N CYS A 102 -19.17 -0.74 -40.17
CA CYS A 102 -18.91 -1.03 -41.58
C CYS A 102 -19.84 -2.08 -42.20
N LYS A 103 -20.77 -2.66 -41.41
CA LYS A 103 -21.72 -3.72 -41.80
C LYS A 103 -21.11 -5.01 -42.36
N LYS A 104 -19.78 -5.16 -42.34
CA LYS A 104 -19.08 -6.39 -42.74
C LYS A 104 -19.22 -7.47 -41.67
N LYS A 105 -19.23 -8.74 -42.09
CA LYS A 105 -19.18 -9.87 -41.16
C LYS A 105 -17.88 -9.84 -40.36
N ILE A 106 -17.97 -10.15 -39.08
CA ILE A 106 -16.84 -10.29 -38.17
C ILE A 106 -16.65 -11.79 -37.98
N GLY A 107 -15.52 -12.35 -38.41
CA GLY A 107 -15.30 -13.81 -38.49
C GLY A 107 -14.61 -14.17 -39.80
N ASN A 108 -14.08 -15.39 -39.94
CA ASN A 108 -13.20 -15.76 -41.06
C ASN A 108 -13.97 -15.95 -42.38
N ARG A 109 -14.23 -14.83 -43.07
CA ARG A 109 -13.99 -14.61 -44.51
C ARG A 109 -14.10 -13.13 -44.85
#